data_AF-A0AAE4T550-F1
#
_entry.id   AF-A0AAE4T550-F1
#
_cell.length_a   1.000
_cell.length_b   1.000
_cell.length_c   1.000
_cell.angle_alpha   90.00
_cell.angle_beta   90.00
_cell.angle_gamma   90.00
#
_symmetry.space_group_name_H-M   'P 1'
#
loop_
_entity.id
_entity.type
_entity.pdbx_description
1 polymer ?
#
loop_
_entity_poly.entity_id
_entity_poly.type
_entity_poly.pdbx_seq_one_letter_code
_entity_poly.pdbx_strand_id
1 'polypeptide(L)'
;MKKLSILLFTIPCFYFAQLATPQGQMLATEKPNTGFVGIGTTNPISNLEIASPTATLTLSTNQASGTAENPLYPKIDFLGYANWPKARITAAEQTYNTHGSKLSFLVNDGTGATSLKEMMTINQDSKVGIGITNPTSKLEVYNEASKSHLTLSANDNSANDLSRIDLDYKIQNKDHIVGRISSFYLDSGNGGTGGLRFFTREAGQLTEKMMIAPNGNISVSNKLEAREIKVTTTPTADFVFEDSYKLPDLESVEKHIKEKKHLPEIASAAEMQKDGVNIGNFQIKLLQKIEELTLYQIQLNKEVTNLKQENIQLKETVQKIQNHEKSY
;
A
#
# COMPACT_ATOMS: atom_id res chain seq x y z
N MET A 1 55.47 83.04 -28.27
CA MET A 1 55.53 81.56 -28.29
C MET A 1 55.71 81.04 -26.87
N LYS A 2 54.79 80.16 -26.42
CA LYS A 2 55.00 78.96 -25.59
C LYS A 2 55.62 79.16 -24.17
N LYS A 3 55.14 78.55 -23.09
CA LYS A 3 54.52 77.22 -22.94
C LYS A 3 53.45 77.25 -21.84
N LEU A 4 52.27 76.74 -22.16
CA LEU A 4 51.25 76.27 -21.23
C LEU A 4 51.66 74.86 -20.79
N SER A 5 52.00 74.68 -19.52
CA SER A 5 52.33 73.37 -18.96
C SER A 5 51.05 72.70 -18.47
N ILE A 6 50.55 71.74 -19.25
CA ILE A 6 49.48 70.83 -18.84
C ILE A 6 50.15 69.66 -18.12
N LEU A 7 49.83 69.50 -16.83
CA LEU A 7 50.22 68.35 -16.03
C LEU A 7 49.32 67.16 -16.44
N LEU A 8 49.85 66.26 -17.27
CA LEU A 8 49.18 65.03 -17.67
C LEU A 8 49.33 64.01 -16.53
N PHE A 9 48.27 63.77 -15.76
CA PHE A 9 48.21 62.61 -14.89
C PHE A 9 48.01 61.37 -15.76
N THR A 10 49.05 60.54 -15.92
CA THR A 10 48.90 59.18 -16.42
C THR A 10 48.30 58.33 -15.30
N ILE A 11 46.98 58.21 -15.28
CA ILE A 11 46.31 57.18 -14.49
C ILE A 11 46.59 55.85 -15.21
N PRO A 12 47.37 54.91 -14.62
CA PRO A 12 47.52 53.59 -15.23
C PRO A 12 46.13 52.96 -15.31
N CYS A 13 45.82 52.40 -16.48
CA CYS A 13 44.61 51.64 -16.76
C CYS A 13 44.23 50.74 -15.57
N PHE A 14 43.27 51.19 -14.77
CA PHE A 14 42.43 50.26 -14.03
C PHE A 14 41.57 49.57 -15.07
N TYR A 15 41.92 48.33 -15.42
CA TYR A 15 40.94 47.40 -15.95
C TYR A 15 39.93 47.14 -14.83
N PHE A 16 38.95 48.04 -14.67
CA PHE A 16 37.70 47.62 -14.07
C PHE A 16 37.16 46.51 -14.97
N ALA A 17 36.94 45.32 -14.41
CA ALA A 17 36.04 44.36 -15.05
C ALA A 17 34.79 45.15 -15.45
N GLN A 18 34.44 45.09 -16.73
CA GLN A 18 33.34 45.84 -17.32
C GLN A 18 32.04 45.39 -16.64
N LEU A 19 31.68 46.11 -15.58
CA LEU A 19 30.48 45.90 -14.77
C LEU A 19 29.40 46.80 -15.36
N ALA A 20 28.92 46.45 -16.55
CA ALA A 20 27.90 47.22 -17.24
C ALA A 20 26.55 46.99 -16.58
N THR A 21 26.00 47.99 -15.90
CA THR A 21 24.55 48.11 -15.74
C THR A 21 24.14 49.57 -15.99
N PRO A 22 23.19 49.81 -16.90
CA PRO A 22 22.60 51.15 -17.05
C PRO A 22 21.69 51.53 -15.86
N GLN A 23 21.28 50.59 -14.99
CA GLN A 23 20.33 50.81 -13.90
C GLN A 23 20.53 49.95 -12.64
N GLY A 24 21.58 49.12 -12.57
CA GLY A 24 21.84 48.26 -11.42
C GLY A 24 23.06 48.73 -10.65
N GLN A 25 22.92 49.76 -9.81
CA GLN A 25 24.03 50.16 -8.93
C GLN A 25 24.51 48.92 -8.17
N MET A 26 25.72 48.44 -8.49
CA MET A 26 26.43 47.61 -7.54
C MET A 26 26.76 48.55 -6.39
N LEU A 27 25.88 48.58 -5.39
CA LEU A 27 26.16 49.27 -4.15
C LEU A 27 27.41 48.59 -3.59
N ALA A 28 28.52 49.33 -3.53
CA ALA A 28 29.73 48.81 -2.91
C ALA A 28 29.36 48.35 -1.49
N THR A 29 29.62 47.07 -1.19
CA THR A 29 29.36 46.48 0.11
C THR A 29 29.94 47.40 1.20
N GLU A 30 29.10 47.93 2.11
CA GLU A 30 29.52 48.85 3.18
C GLU A 30 30.33 48.11 4.28
N LYS A 31 30.47 46.79 4.14
CA LYS A 31 31.20 45.90 5.05
C LYS A 31 32.41 45.26 4.35
N PRO A 32 33.52 46.00 4.13
CA PRO A 32 34.70 45.52 3.40
C PRO A 32 35.37 44.28 4.02
N ASN A 33 35.04 43.95 5.27
CA ASN A 33 35.68 42.88 6.03
C ASN A 33 35.16 41.47 5.68
N THR A 34 34.06 41.37 4.92
CA THR A 34 33.43 40.06 4.60
C THR A 34 33.81 39.51 3.24
N GLY A 35 34.15 40.37 2.26
CA GLY A 35 34.40 39.95 0.88
C GLY A 35 33.15 39.49 0.12
N PHE A 36 31.95 39.76 0.64
CA PHE A 36 30.68 39.34 0.06
C PHE A 36 30.17 40.30 -1.02
N VAL A 37 29.48 39.77 -2.02
CA VAL A 37 28.87 40.53 -3.13
C VAL A 37 27.37 40.70 -2.87
N GLY A 38 26.93 41.96 -2.74
CA GLY A 38 25.52 42.32 -2.69
C GLY A 38 25.04 42.95 -4.01
N ILE A 39 23.88 42.54 -4.50
CA ILE A 39 23.15 43.18 -5.61
C ILE A 39 21.85 43.71 -5.02
N GLY A 40 21.72 45.03 -4.87
CA GLY A 40 20.55 45.67 -4.24
C GLY A 40 20.55 45.68 -2.70
N THR A 41 21.65 45.28 -2.06
CA THR A 41 21.90 45.43 -0.60
C THR A 41 23.33 45.90 -0.36
N THR A 42 23.54 46.75 0.64
CA THR A 42 24.88 47.15 1.12
C THR A 42 25.42 46.25 2.24
N ASN A 43 24.56 45.42 2.83
CA ASN A 43 24.88 44.57 3.99
C ASN A 43 24.59 43.09 3.68
N PRO A 44 25.28 42.48 2.70
CA PRO A 44 25.08 41.08 2.36
C PRO A 44 25.43 40.17 3.54
N ILE A 45 24.63 39.12 3.76
CA ILE A 45 24.82 38.11 4.82
C ILE A 45 25.44 36.80 4.33
N SER A 46 25.70 36.69 3.02
CA SER A 46 26.34 35.53 2.39
C SER A 46 27.22 35.96 1.21
N ASN A 47 28.04 35.05 0.68
CA ASN A 47 29.00 35.35 -0.39
C ASN A 47 28.39 36.05 -1.63
N LEU A 48 27.14 35.73 -1.98
CA LEU A 48 26.36 36.41 -3.02
C LEU A 48 24.92 36.58 -2.54
N GLU A 49 24.47 37.83 -2.42
CA GLU A 49 23.09 38.17 -2.08
C GLU A 49 22.47 39.06 -3.17
N ILE A 50 21.28 38.71 -3.64
CA ILE A 50 20.47 39.54 -4.53
C ILE A 50 19.24 40.00 -3.72
N ALA A 51 19.24 41.25 -3.31
CA ALA A 51 18.19 41.85 -2.49
C ALA A 51 17.35 42.82 -3.31
N SER A 52 16.11 42.42 -3.64
CA SER A 52 15.12 43.23 -4.36
C SER A 52 13.74 42.61 -4.16
N PRO A 53 12.64 43.39 -4.17
CA PRO A 53 11.27 42.84 -4.16
C PRO A 53 10.99 41.84 -5.29
N THR A 54 11.76 41.89 -6.37
CA THR A 54 11.67 40.98 -7.53
C THR A 54 13.02 40.31 -7.83
N ALA A 55 13.83 40.07 -6.81
CA ALA A 55 15.15 39.44 -6.96
C ALA A 55 15.07 38.15 -7.78
N THR A 56 15.93 38.03 -8.80
CA THR A 56 15.96 36.89 -9.72
C THR A 56 17.41 36.50 -9.99
N LEU A 57 17.68 35.19 -10.02
CA LEU A 57 18.92 34.61 -10.54
C LEU A 57 18.60 33.88 -11.85
N THR A 58 19.06 34.42 -12.96
CA THR A 58 18.87 33.80 -14.29
C THR A 58 20.14 33.08 -14.71
N LEU A 59 20.01 31.78 -14.99
CA LEU A 59 21.03 30.99 -15.66
C LEU A 59 20.53 30.71 -17.08
N SER A 60 21.29 31.12 -18.10
CA SER A 60 20.88 30.94 -19.50
C SER A 60 22.02 30.34 -20.32
N THR A 61 21.66 29.66 -21.42
CA THR A 61 22.62 29.23 -22.44
C THR A 61 23.01 30.38 -23.38
N ASN A 62 22.60 31.62 -23.07
CA ASN A 62 22.77 32.77 -23.95
C ASN A 62 22.26 32.52 -25.38
N GLN A 63 21.06 31.92 -25.50
CA GLN A 63 20.42 31.52 -26.76
C GLN A 63 21.20 30.46 -27.57
N ALA A 64 22.23 29.85 -27.00
CA ALA A 64 22.90 28.72 -27.63
C ALA A 64 22.03 27.47 -27.52
N SER A 65 21.93 26.74 -28.64
CA SER A 65 21.21 25.47 -28.72
C SER A 65 22.16 24.31 -28.43
N GLY A 66 21.77 23.40 -27.54
CA GLY A 66 22.47 22.12 -27.36
C GLY A 66 22.13 21.13 -28.47
N THR A 67 22.82 19.99 -28.51
CA THR A 67 22.39 18.81 -29.31
C THR A 67 22.00 17.66 -28.37
N ALA A 68 21.41 16.59 -28.90
CA ALA A 68 21.16 15.39 -28.10
C ALA A 68 22.46 14.78 -27.52
N GLU A 69 23.58 14.92 -28.24
CA GLU A 69 24.90 14.41 -27.85
C GLU A 69 25.65 15.38 -26.92
N ASN A 70 25.47 16.68 -27.11
CA ASN A 70 26.09 17.72 -26.29
C ASN A 70 25.05 18.77 -25.88
N PRO A 71 24.22 18.45 -24.89
CA PRO A 71 23.15 19.32 -24.53
C PRO A 71 23.64 20.47 -23.63
N LEU A 72 23.15 21.68 -23.90
CA LEU A 72 23.50 22.88 -23.16
C LEU A 72 22.48 23.12 -22.06
N TYR A 73 22.92 22.98 -20.81
CA TYR A 73 22.04 23.11 -19.67
C TYR A 73 22.52 24.20 -18.71
N PRO A 74 21.68 25.19 -18.35
CA PRO A 74 21.95 25.99 -17.19
C PRO A 74 21.90 25.09 -15.94
N LYS A 75 22.93 25.19 -15.10
CA LYS A 75 23.14 24.30 -13.97
C LYS A 75 23.67 25.02 -12.75
N ILE A 76 23.37 24.45 -11.58
CA ILE A 76 24.02 24.75 -10.31
C ILE A 76 24.81 23.50 -9.91
N ASP A 77 26.14 23.64 -9.84
CA ASP A 77 27.06 22.57 -9.45
C ASP A 77 27.44 22.69 -7.97
N PHE A 78 27.25 21.61 -7.22
CA PHE A 78 27.74 21.48 -5.85
C PHE A 78 29.01 20.63 -5.89
N LEU A 79 30.15 21.27 -5.75
CA LEU A 79 31.47 20.65 -5.87
C LEU A 79 32.03 20.28 -4.49
N GLY A 80 32.75 19.16 -4.42
CA GLY A 80 33.50 18.72 -3.24
C GLY A 80 35.01 18.87 -3.42
N TYR A 81 35.77 18.07 -2.67
CA TYR A 81 37.22 17.97 -2.80
C TYR A 81 37.65 17.82 -4.27
N ALA A 82 38.73 18.51 -4.65
CA ALA A 82 39.27 18.55 -6.02
C ALA A 82 38.29 19.04 -7.10
N ASN A 83 37.29 19.85 -6.73
CA ASN A 83 36.28 20.41 -7.63
C ASN A 83 35.42 19.35 -8.34
N TRP A 84 35.30 18.17 -7.74
CA TRP A 84 34.47 17.10 -8.26
C TRP A 84 32.99 17.32 -7.96
N PRO A 85 32.08 17.10 -8.93
CA PRO A 85 30.66 17.29 -8.71
C PRO A 85 30.12 16.24 -7.72
N LYS A 86 29.45 16.71 -6.68
CA LYS A 86 28.76 15.88 -5.67
C LYS A 86 27.26 15.92 -5.83
N ALA A 87 26.72 17.05 -6.27
CA ALA A 87 25.34 17.16 -6.73
C ALA A 87 25.22 18.20 -7.83
N ARG A 88 24.15 18.10 -8.62
CA ARG A 88 23.79 19.08 -9.65
C ARG A 88 22.29 19.25 -9.72
N ILE A 89 21.86 20.51 -9.85
CA ILE A 89 20.51 20.87 -10.27
C ILE A 89 20.62 21.45 -11.67
N THR A 90 19.86 20.91 -12.62
CA THR A 90 19.95 21.33 -14.02
C THR A 90 18.60 21.25 -14.70
N ALA A 91 18.31 22.20 -15.58
CA ALA A 91 17.18 22.09 -16.50
C ALA A 91 17.70 21.46 -17.80
N ALA A 92 17.19 20.29 -18.15
CA ALA A 92 17.58 19.56 -19.34
C ALA A 92 16.48 19.62 -20.41
N GLU A 93 16.82 20.05 -21.63
CA GLU A 93 15.94 19.87 -22.79
C GLU A 93 15.88 18.37 -23.16
N GLN A 94 14.67 17.83 -23.33
CA GLN A 94 14.47 16.39 -23.50
C GLN A 94 14.86 15.91 -24.91
N THR A 95 14.69 16.75 -25.93
CA THR A 95 15.15 16.53 -27.31
C THR A 95 15.17 17.87 -28.03
N TYR A 96 16.26 18.16 -28.77
CA TYR A 96 16.41 19.34 -29.63
C TYR A 96 15.11 19.58 -30.41
N ASN A 97 14.47 20.75 -30.25
CA ASN A 97 13.26 21.24 -30.95
C ASN A 97 11.88 20.98 -30.30
N THR A 98 11.79 20.23 -29.20
CA THR A 98 10.48 19.87 -28.63
C THR A 98 9.92 20.91 -27.66
N HIS A 99 10.70 21.93 -27.28
CA HIS A 99 10.42 22.86 -26.15
C HIS A 99 10.22 22.14 -24.81
N GLY A 100 10.31 20.81 -24.81
CA GLY A 100 10.12 19.96 -23.65
C GLY A 100 11.38 19.96 -22.80
N SER A 101 11.19 20.30 -21.53
CA SER A 101 12.27 20.29 -20.55
C SER A 101 11.94 19.38 -19.39
N LYS A 102 13.00 18.99 -18.67
CA LYS A 102 12.93 18.34 -17.38
C LYS A 102 13.83 19.09 -16.39
N LEU A 103 13.42 19.12 -15.13
CA LEU A 103 14.27 19.50 -14.02
C LEU A 103 14.86 18.22 -13.43
N SER A 104 16.19 18.16 -13.37
CA SER A 104 16.92 16.98 -12.92
C SER A 104 17.74 17.30 -11.67
N PHE A 105 17.64 16.43 -10.69
CA PHE A 105 18.49 16.39 -9.50
C PHE A 105 19.42 15.21 -9.61
N LEU A 106 20.72 15.50 -9.68
CA LEU A 106 21.76 14.49 -9.82
C LEU A 106 22.64 14.47 -8.57
N VAL A 107 23.10 13.28 -8.20
CA VAL A 107 24.11 13.10 -7.16
C VAL A 107 25.24 12.25 -7.70
N ASN A 108 26.42 12.37 -7.11
CA ASN A 108 27.50 11.46 -7.42
C ASN A 108 27.13 10.04 -6.97
N ASP A 109 27.20 9.07 -7.87
CA ASP A 109 26.76 7.70 -7.62
C ASP A 109 27.79 6.82 -6.91
N GLY A 110 28.96 7.38 -6.58
CA GLY A 110 30.06 6.68 -5.91
C GLY A 110 30.90 5.80 -6.83
N THR A 111 30.56 5.67 -8.12
CA THR A 111 31.33 4.85 -9.08
C THR A 111 32.56 5.57 -9.63
N GLY A 112 32.63 6.90 -9.48
CA GLY A 112 33.78 7.69 -9.91
C GLY A 112 33.71 9.15 -9.47
N ALA A 113 34.85 9.84 -9.51
CA ALA A 113 34.99 11.23 -9.09
C ALA A 113 34.02 12.20 -9.78
N THR A 114 33.67 11.95 -11.05
CA THR A 114 32.80 12.82 -11.86
C THR A 114 31.50 12.15 -12.28
N SER A 115 31.23 10.92 -11.84
CA SER A 115 30.01 10.21 -12.22
C SER A 115 28.81 10.81 -11.49
N LEU A 116 27.82 11.28 -12.24
CA LEU A 116 26.57 11.80 -11.71
C LEU A 116 25.43 10.92 -12.20
N LYS A 117 24.56 10.49 -11.29
CA LYS A 117 23.33 9.77 -11.59
C LYS A 117 22.13 10.66 -11.30
N GLU A 118 21.17 10.68 -12.21
CA GLU A 118 19.89 11.34 -12.02
C GLU A 118 19.05 10.56 -11.00
N MET A 119 18.77 11.20 -9.87
CA MET A 119 18.06 10.60 -8.75
C MET A 119 16.60 11.01 -8.71
N MET A 120 16.30 12.23 -9.14
CA MET A 120 14.94 12.74 -9.23
C MET A 120 14.76 13.56 -10.50
N THR A 121 13.61 13.40 -11.14
CA THR A 121 13.23 14.09 -12.38
C THR A 121 11.84 14.69 -12.21
N ILE A 122 11.65 15.92 -12.68
CA ILE A 122 10.33 16.50 -12.95
C ILE A 122 10.27 16.83 -14.43
N ASN A 123 9.36 16.21 -15.19
CA ASN A 123 9.31 16.39 -16.64
C ASN A 123 8.16 17.31 -17.09
N GLN A 124 8.15 17.66 -18.38
CA GLN A 124 7.12 18.47 -19.03
C GLN A 124 5.69 17.93 -18.90
N ASP A 125 5.52 16.62 -18.73
CA ASP A 125 4.20 15.98 -18.55
C ASP A 125 3.63 16.14 -17.12
N SER A 126 4.30 16.96 -16.31
CA SER A 126 4.01 17.14 -14.88
C SER A 126 4.07 15.82 -14.12
N LYS A 127 5.11 15.02 -14.38
CA LYS A 127 5.39 13.76 -13.67
C LYS A 127 6.70 13.87 -12.89
N VAL A 128 6.73 13.23 -11.74
CA VAL A 128 7.91 13.14 -10.87
C VAL A 128 8.41 11.70 -10.87
N GLY A 129 9.68 11.50 -11.22
CA GLY A 129 10.38 10.23 -11.10
C GLY A 129 11.40 10.29 -9.97
N ILE A 130 11.48 9.27 -9.12
CA ILE A 130 12.55 9.05 -8.15
C ILE A 130 13.23 7.73 -8.53
N GLY A 131 14.51 7.79 -8.89
CA GLY A 131 15.28 6.66 -9.41
C GLY A 131 14.96 6.28 -10.87
N ILE A 132 14.03 6.97 -11.53
CA ILE A 132 13.67 6.82 -12.95
C ILE A 132 13.65 8.17 -13.66
N THR A 133 14.11 8.19 -14.91
CA THR A 133 14.25 9.43 -15.72
C THR A 133 13.07 9.69 -16.64
N ASN A 134 12.26 8.67 -16.96
CA ASN A 134 11.08 8.76 -17.81
C ASN A 134 9.85 8.14 -17.12
N PRO A 135 9.28 8.79 -16.08
CA PRO A 135 8.14 8.26 -15.36
C PRO A 135 6.90 8.11 -16.26
N THR A 136 6.17 7.01 -16.07
CA THR A 136 4.91 6.70 -16.77
C THR A 136 3.70 7.24 -16.01
N SER A 137 3.82 7.35 -14.68
CA SER A 137 2.77 7.85 -13.77
C SER A 137 3.12 9.23 -13.20
N LYS A 138 2.15 9.91 -12.56
CA LYS A 138 2.36 11.26 -11.97
C LYS A 138 3.47 11.30 -10.92
N LEU A 139 3.58 10.24 -10.11
CA LEU A 139 4.71 9.98 -9.23
C LEU A 139 5.13 8.52 -9.42
N GLU A 140 6.39 8.28 -9.72
CA GLU A 140 6.95 6.93 -9.86
C GLU A 140 8.26 6.83 -9.08
N VAL A 141 8.31 5.88 -8.14
CA VAL A 141 9.51 5.54 -7.38
C VAL A 141 10.01 4.21 -7.90
N TYR A 142 11.21 4.22 -8.49
CA TYR A 142 11.79 3.08 -9.18
C TYR A 142 13.18 2.77 -8.64
N ASN A 143 13.50 1.49 -8.55
CA ASN A 143 14.80 0.97 -8.21
C ASN A 143 15.14 -0.18 -9.17
N GLU A 144 16.23 -0.01 -9.91
CA GLU A 144 16.72 -0.97 -10.92
C GLU A 144 17.31 -2.25 -10.29
N ALA A 145 17.86 -2.16 -9.07
CA ALA A 145 18.65 -3.22 -8.45
C ALA A 145 17.90 -4.01 -7.36
N SER A 146 16.62 -3.72 -7.08
CA SER A 146 15.86 -4.31 -5.96
C SER A 146 14.35 -4.08 -6.07
N LYS A 147 13.59 -4.57 -5.08
CA LYS A 147 12.18 -4.19 -4.89
C LYS A 147 12.09 -2.68 -4.59
N SER A 148 11.32 -1.95 -5.39
CA SER A 148 10.99 -0.56 -5.10
C SER A 148 10.04 -0.51 -3.90
N HIS A 149 10.31 0.36 -2.93
CA HIS A 149 9.45 0.61 -1.78
C HIS A 149 9.25 2.11 -1.61
N LEU A 150 8.01 2.51 -1.30
CA LEU A 150 7.68 3.85 -0.84
C LEU A 150 7.34 3.73 0.65
N THR A 151 8.20 4.27 1.50
CA THR A 151 7.93 4.35 2.94
C THR A 151 7.18 5.64 3.23
N LEU A 152 6.01 5.51 3.83
CA LEU A 152 5.31 6.61 4.48
C LEU A 152 5.53 6.45 5.98
N SER A 153 5.88 7.52 6.68
CA SER A 153 6.08 7.52 8.13
C SER A 153 5.32 8.69 8.76
N ALA A 154 4.78 8.45 9.95
CA ALA A 154 4.19 9.47 10.80
C ALA A 154 4.87 9.36 12.17
N ASN A 155 5.17 10.49 12.80
CA ASN A 155 5.65 10.50 14.18
C ASN A 155 4.44 10.48 15.11
N ASP A 156 4.49 9.57 16.08
CA ASP A 156 3.58 9.62 17.21
C ASP A 156 4.19 10.49 18.31
N ASN A 157 3.58 11.63 18.59
CA ASN A 157 4.01 12.51 19.68
C ASN A 157 3.07 12.44 20.89
N SER A 158 2.04 11.58 20.87
CA SER A 158 1.02 11.52 21.93
C SER A 158 0.54 10.08 22.15
N ALA A 159 0.81 9.52 23.34
CA ALA A 159 0.44 8.15 23.74
C ALA A 159 -1.07 7.80 23.66
N ASN A 160 -1.91 8.74 23.24
CA ASN A 160 -3.36 8.58 23.14
C ASN A 160 -3.90 8.70 21.70
N ASP A 161 -3.07 9.08 20.73
CA ASP A 161 -3.50 9.16 19.33
C ASP A 161 -3.20 7.85 18.60
N LEU A 162 -4.20 7.33 17.88
CA LEU A 162 -4.00 6.23 16.95
C LEU A 162 -3.13 6.74 15.80
N SER A 163 -1.83 6.49 15.88
CA SER A 163 -0.92 6.74 14.76
C SER A 163 -1.40 6.02 13.52
N ARG A 164 -1.65 6.80 12.47
CA ARG A 164 -2.18 6.31 11.20
C ARG A 164 -1.51 6.98 10.02
N ILE A 165 -1.46 6.25 8.93
CA ILE A 165 -1.10 6.75 7.61
C ILE A 165 -2.26 6.41 6.69
N ASP A 166 -2.86 7.46 6.12
CA ASP A 166 -4.01 7.35 5.24
C ASP A 166 -3.58 7.51 3.78
N LEU A 167 -3.98 6.57 2.94
CA LEU A 167 -4.03 6.71 1.49
C LEU A 167 -5.47 7.00 1.07
N ASP A 168 -5.76 8.27 0.84
CA ASP A 168 -7.08 8.76 0.46
C ASP A 168 -7.30 8.76 -1.05
N TYR A 169 -8.38 8.12 -1.48
CA TYR A 169 -8.90 8.23 -2.84
C TYR A 169 -9.95 9.33 -2.86
N LYS A 170 -9.58 10.51 -3.38
CA LYS A 170 -10.40 11.72 -3.33
C LYS A 170 -10.88 12.17 -4.72
N ILE A 171 -12.13 12.62 -4.78
CA ILE A 171 -12.68 13.34 -5.93
C ILE A 171 -12.62 14.85 -5.64
N GLN A 172 -11.67 15.54 -6.28
CA GLN A 172 -11.27 16.90 -5.92
C GLN A 172 -12.41 17.92 -6.03
N ASN A 173 -13.18 17.89 -7.12
CA ASN A 173 -14.31 18.82 -7.35
C ASN A 173 -15.51 18.57 -6.41
N LYS A 174 -15.49 17.50 -5.62
CA LYS A 174 -16.52 17.20 -4.61
C LYS A 174 -15.99 17.27 -3.18
N ASP A 175 -14.69 17.48 -3.02
CA ASP A 175 -13.99 17.42 -1.73
C ASP A 175 -14.29 16.11 -0.95
N HIS A 176 -14.51 15.01 -1.67
CA HIS A 176 -14.99 13.76 -1.09
C HIS A 176 -13.93 12.67 -1.16
N ILE A 177 -13.62 12.07 -0.01
CA ILE A 177 -12.89 10.79 0.04
C ILE A 177 -13.90 9.68 -0.27
N VAL A 178 -13.70 8.97 -1.38
CA VAL A 178 -14.57 7.87 -1.82
C VAL A 178 -14.08 6.51 -1.30
N GLY A 179 -12.79 6.41 -0.99
CA GLY A 179 -12.22 5.27 -0.31
C GLY A 179 -10.93 5.67 0.42
N ARG A 180 -10.54 4.87 1.40
CA ARG A 180 -9.31 5.06 2.17
C ARG A 180 -8.71 3.72 2.53
N ILE A 181 -7.39 3.61 2.41
CA ILE A 181 -6.61 2.58 3.09
C ILE A 181 -5.87 3.28 4.23
N SER A 182 -6.10 2.82 5.45
CA SER A 182 -5.54 3.43 6.66
C SER A 182 -4.71 2.39 7.38
N SER A 183 -3.44 2.69 7.65
CA SER A 183 -2.73 1.97 8.70
C SER A 183 -3.23 2.45 10.05
N PHE A 184 -3.20 1.57 11.04
CA PHE A 184 -3.39 1.98 12.42
C PHE A 184 -2.34 1.29 13.28
N TYR A 185 -1.86 2.01 14.27
CA TYR A 185 -1.02 1.50 15.33
C TYR A 185 -1.82 1.58 16.64
N LEU A 186 -1.83 0.48 17.38
CA LEU A 186 -2.35 0.38 18.73
C LEU A 186 -1.14 0.30 19.65
N ASP A 187 -0.87 1.41 20.33
CA ASP A 187 0.13 1.40 21.38
C ASP A 187 -0.38 0.55 22.55
N SER A 188 0.36 -0.51 22.85
CA SER A 188 0.10 -1.39 23.99
C SER A 188 1.37 -1.54 24.84
N GLY A 189 2.18 -0.47 24.94
CA GLY A 189 3.47 -0.51 25.62
C GLY A 189 4.53 -1.23 24.79
N ASN A 190 5.21 -2.23 25.37
CA ASN A 190 6.38 -2.90 24.77
C ASN A 190 6.03 -3.63 23.45
N GLY A 191 6.18 -2.95 22.32
CA GLY A 191 6.09 -3.53 20.97
C GLY A 191 4.70 -3.46 20.35
N GLY A 192 4.04 -2.29 20.41
CA GLY A 192 2.68 -2.07 19.93
C GLY A 192 2.37 -2.66 18.55
N THR A 193 1.07 -2.84 18.31
CA THR A 193 0.58 -3.68 17.21
C THR A 193 -0.03 -2.81 16.11
N GLY A 194 0.05 -3.26 14.86
CA GLY A 194 -0.49 -2.49 13.74
C GLY A 194 -1.32 -3.35 12.79
N GLY A 195 -2.27 -2.71 12.12
CA GLY A 195 -3.10 -3.36 11.11
C GLY A 195 -3.49 -2.41 9.99
N LEU A 196 -4.34 -2.89 9.09
CA LEU A 196 -4.85 -2.13 7.95
C LEU A 196 -6.37 -2.10 7.95
N ARG A 197 -6.94 -0.95 7.64
CA ARG A 197 -8.38 -0.76 7.49
C ARG A 197 -8.70 -0.22 6.11
N PHE A 198 -9.79 -0.71 5.55
CA PHE A 198 -10.31 -0.31 4.25
C PHE A 198 -11.67 0.34 4.46
N PHE A 199 -11.80 1.57 3.99
CA PHE A 199 -13.02 2.35 4.10
C PHE A 199 -13.59 2.62 2.72
N THR A 200 -14.91 2.59 2.62
CA THR A 200 -15.64 3.08 1.46
C THR A 200 -16.68 4.09 1.87
N ARG A 201 -16.99 5.00 0.95
CA ARG A 201 -18.03 6.00 1.17
C ARG A 201 -19.38 5.48 0.70
N GLU A 202 -20.35 5.54 1.60
CA GLU A 202 -21.74 5.13 1.36
C GLU A 202 -22.67 6.12 2.07
N ALA A 203 -23.73 6.56 1.39
CA ALA A 203 -24.71 7.52 1.93
C ALA A 203 -24.06 8.78 2.58
N GLY A 204 -22.97 9.27 1.98
CA GLY A 204 -22.27 10.47 2.44
C GLY A 204 -21.23 10.25 3.53
N GLN A 205 -21.14 9.05 4.12
CA GLN A 205 -20.23 8.71 5.21
C GLN A 205 -19.13 7.75 4.77
N LEU A 206 -17.89 8.01 5.21
CA LEU A 206 -16.77 7.09 5.03
C LEU A 206 -16.80 6.08 6.19
N THR A 207 -17.01 4.81 5.88
CA THR A 207 -17.18 3.75 6.91
C THR A 207 -16.22 2.60 6.65
N GLU A 208 -15.73 1.97 7.71
CA GLU A 208 -14.87 0.79 7.62
C GLU A 208 -15.69 -0.38 7.05
N LYS A 209 -15.15 -1.06 6.04
CA LYS A 209 -15.78 -2.24 5.43
C LYS A 209 -14.95 -3.52 5.59
N MET A 210 -13.64 -3.39 5.78
CA MET A 210 -12.73 -4.50 6.00
C MET A 210 -11.56 -4.08 6.88
N MET A 211 -11.10 -4.97 7.75
CA MET A 211 -9.89 -4.78 8.54
C MET A 211 -9.02 -6.04 8.48
N ILE A 212 -7.71 -5.84 8.31
CA ILE A 212 -6.68 -6.83 8.61
C ILE A 212 -6.15 -6.47 9.99
N ALA A 213 -6.49 -7.28 10.98
CA ALA A 213 -6.06 -7.12 12.35
C ALA A 213 -4.56 -7.49 12.52
N PRO A 214 -3.89 -7.06 13.59
CA PRO A 214 -2.48 -7.36 13.80
C PRO A 214 -2.14 -8.85 13.90
N ASN A 215 -3.11 -9.68 14.29
CA ASN A 215 -2.96 -11.13 14.34
C ASN A 215 -3.20 -11.83 12.98
N GLY A 216 -3.40 -11.06 11.90
CA GLY A 216 -3.65 -11.57 10.55
C GLY A 216 -5.12 -11.92 10.27
N ASN A 217 -6.02 -11.82 11.25
CA ASN A 217 -7.44 -12.05 11.01
C ASN A 217 -8.02 -10.95 10.13
N ILE A 218 -8.95 -11.34 9.26
CA ILE A 218 -9.68 -10.42 8.39
C ILE A 218 -11.13 -10.35 8.85
N SER A 219 -11.61 -9.15 9.15
CA SER A 219 -13.05 -8.88 9.32
C SER A 219 -13.61 -8.23 8.06
N VAL A 220 -14.80 -8.67 7.65
CA VAL A 220 -15.59 -8.07 6.57
C VAL A 220 -16.94 -7.69 7.16
N SER A 221 -17.31 -6.41 7.08
CA SER A 221 -18.51 -5.90 7.78
C SER A 221 -19.84 -6.30 7.13
N ASN A 222 -19.79 -6.78 5.89
CA ASN A 222 -20.95 -7.15 5.07
C ASN A 222 -20.73 -8.55 4.43
N LYS A 223 -21.37 -8.80 3.29
CA LYS A 223 -21.25 -10.05 2.54
C LYS A 223 -19.84 -10.24 1.97
N LEU A 224 -19.36 -11.48 2.01
CA LEU A 224 -18.24 -11.97 1.21
C LEU A 224 -18.78 -12.80 0.06
N GLU A 225 -18.61 -12.33 -1.17
CA GLU A 225 -18.92 -13.11 -2.37
C GLU A 225 -17.64 -13.76 -2.89
N ALA A 226 -17.67 -15.08 -3.05
CA ALA A 226 -16.53 -15.86 -3.52
C ALA A 226 -17.00 -16.95 -4.48
N ARG A 227 -16.18 -17.28 -5.48
CA ARG A 227 -16.45 -18.42 -6.38
C ARG A 227 -16.16 -19.76 -5.71
N GLU A 228 -15.20 -19.80 -4.81
CA GLU A 228 -14.80 -20.99 -4.05
C GLU A 228 -14.29 -20.57 -2.68
N ILE A 229 -14.63 -21.36 -1.65
CA ILE A 229 -14.10 -21.21 -0.30
C ILE A 229 -13.56 -22.57 0.14
N LYS A 230 -12.26 -22.65 0.43
CA LYS A 230 -11.60 -23.85 0.97
C LYS A 230 -11.16 -23.59 2.40
N VAL A 231 -11.66 -24.39 3.35
CA VAL A 231 -11.29 -24.31 4.78
C VAL A 231 -10.30 -25.43 5.08
N THR A 232 -9.06 -25.11 5.41
CA THR A 232 -7.93 -26.06 5.39
C THR A 232 -7.68 -26.82 6.70
N THR A 233 -8.02 -26.25 7.86
CA THR A 233 -7.65 -26.82 9.17
C THR A 233 -8.83 -27.48 9.90
N THR A 234 -9.84 -27.96 9.16
CA THR A 234 -11.00 -28.60 9.79
C THR A 234 -10.81 -30.12 9.83
N PRO A 235 -10.86 -30.78 11.00
CA PRO A 235 -10.80 -32.24 11.11
C PRO A 235 -11.99 -32.91 10.41
N THR A 236 -11.85 -34.15 9.93
CA THR A 236 -12.94 -34.89 9.24
C THR A 236 -13.89 -35.54 10.25
N ALA A 237 -15.03 -36.06 9.77
CA ALA A 237 -16.02 -36.76 10.60
C ALA A 237 -15.85 -38.29 10.61
N ASP A 238 -14.87 -38.83 9.86
CA ASP A 238 -14.72 -40.26 9.57
C ASP A 238 -14.62 -41.18 10.81
N PHE A 239 -14.30 -40.61 11.98
CA PHE A 239 -14.26 -41.32 13.25
C PHE A 239 -15.58 -42.00 13.61
N VAL A 240 -16.71 -41.58 13.01
CA VAL A 240 -18.03 -42.22 13.17
C VAL A 240 -18.03 -43.68 12.68
N PHE A 241 -17.11 -44.03 11.78
CA PHE A 241 -16.98 -45.39 11.24
C PHE A 241 -15.99 -46.28 12.01
N GLU A 242 -15.33 -45.77 13.06
CA GLU A 242 -14.43 -46.58 13.87
C GLU A 242 -15.20 -47.58 14.75
N ASP A 243 -14.67 -48.78 14.94
CA ASP A 243 -15.28 -49.82 15.80
C ASP A 243 -15.51 -49.36 17.25
N SER A 244 -14.74 -48.35 17.69
CA SER A 244 -14.86 -47.75 19.03
C SER A 244 -15.99 -46.72 19.14
N TYR A 245 -16.56 -46.28 18.01
CA TYR A 245 -17.59 -45.27 17.97
C TYR A 245 -18.92 -45.80 18.51
N LYS A 246 -19.46 -45.11 19.50
CA LYS A 246 -20.76 -45.44 20.08
C LYS A 246 -21.83 -44.63 19.39
N LEU A 247 -22.46 -45.23 18.37
CA LEU A 247 -23.62 -44.65 17.72
C LEU A 247 -24.69 -44.33 18.77
N PRO A 248 -25.19 -43.09 18.85
CA PRO A 248 -26.24 -42.73 19.79
C PRO A 248 -27.49 -43.61 19.63
N ASP A 249 -28.27 -43.75 20.69
CA ASP A 249 -29.56 -44.43 20.59
C ASP A 249 -30.64 -43.47 20.06
N LEU A 250 -31.52 -43.95 19.16
CA LEU A 250 -32.55 -43.11 18.54
C LEU A 250 -33.58 -42.59 19.53
N GLU A 251 -33.89 -43.31 20.62
CA GLU A 251 -34.80 -42.82 21.66
C GLU A 251 -34.17 -41.65 22.43
N SER A 252 -32.87 -41.74 22.70
CA SER A 252 -32.09 -40.66 23.31
C SER A 252 -32.05 -39.42 22.42
N VAL A 253 -31.83 -39.61 21.11
CA VAL A 253 -31.87 -38.53 20.12
C VAL A 253 -33.26 -37.91 20.04
N GLU A 254 -34.33 -38.71 20.00
CA GLU A 254 -35.70 -38.22 19.98
C GLU A 254 -36.02 -37.38 21.23
N LYS A 255 -35.63 -37.87 22.41
CA LYS A 255 -35.78 -37.13 23.67
C LYS A 255 -35.05 -35.79 23.62
N HIS A 256 -33.80 -35.78 23.14
CA HIS A 256 -33.03 -34.55 22.99
C HIS A 256 -33.72 -33.55 22.05
N ILE A 257 -34.22 -34.00 20.91
CA ILE A 257 -34.94 -33.14 19.95
C ILE A 257 -36.23 -32.60 20.58
N LYS A 258 -36.98 -33.43 21.32
CA LYS A 258 -38.22 -32.99 22.01
C LYS A 258 -37.94 -31.90 23.04
N GLU A 259 -36.87 -32.05 23.82
CA GLU A 259 -36.47 -31.14 24.90
C GLU A 259 -35.75 -29.87 24.41
N LYS A 260 -34.79 -30.02 23.48
CA LYS A 260 -33.85 -28.96 23.08
C LYS A 260 -34.17 -28.33 21.72
N LYS A 261 -35.03 -28.96 20.91
CA LYS A 261 -35.46 -28.46 19.58
C LYS A 261 -34.32 -28.31 18.55
N HIS A 262 -33.20 -28.98 18.76
CA HIS A 262 -32.11 -29.09 17.79
C HIS A 262 -31.45 -30.48 17.90
N LEU A 263 -30.59 -30.82 16.94
CA LEU A 263 -29.82 -32.07 16.98
C LEU A 263 -28.73 -32.01 18.07
N PRO A 264 -28.35 -33.15 18.66
CA PRO A 264 -27.18 -33.22 19.54
C PRO A 264 -25.95 -32.63 18.85
N GLU A 265 -25.10 -31.94 19.63
CA GLU A 265 -23.82 -31.32 19.22
C GLU A 265 -23.93 -30.17 18.22
N ILE A 266 -25.09 -29.96 17.59
CA ILE A 266 -25.41 -28.78 16.80
C ILE A 266 -25.91 -27.69 17.75
N ALA A 267 -25.35 -26.48 17.63
CA ALA A 267 -25.80 -25.35 18.44
C ALA A 267 -27.26 -24.99 18.15
N SER A 268 -27.95 -24.43 19.12
CA SER A 268 -29.31 -23.94 18.94
C SER A 268 -29.35 -22.72 18.02
N ALA A 269 -30.51 -22.46 17.41
CA ALA A 269 -30.70 -21.27 16.56
C ALA A 269 -30.42 -19.96 17.33
N ALA A 270 -30.75 -19.90 18.62
CA ALA A 270 -30.50 -18.74 19.46
C ALA A 270 -28.99 -18.49 19.67
N GLU A 271 -28.21 -19.55 19.91
CA GLU A 271 -26.74 -19.45 20.03
C GLU A 271 -26.11 -19.04 18.70
N MET A 272 -26.54 -19.63 17.59
CA MET A 272 -26.03 -19.29 16.25
C MET A 272 -26.33 -17.84 15.86
N GLN A 273 -27.49 -17.30 16.24
CA GLN A 273 -27.86 -15.92 15.96
C GLN A 273 -27.06 -14.92 16.79
N LYS A 274 -26.68 -15.31 18.02
CA LYS A 274 -25.94 -14.45 18.94
C LYS A 274 -24.43 -14.45 18.64
N ASP A 275 -23.84 -15.63 18.51
CA ASP A 275 -22.38 -15.81 18.48
C ASP A 275 -21.85 -16.10 17.06
N GLY A 276 -22.75 -16.28 16.09
CA GLY A 276 -22.41 -16.67 14.73
C GLY A 276 -22.11 -18.16 14.61
N VAL A 277 -21.65 -18.58 13.43
CA VAL A 277 -21.32 -19.99 13.12
C VAL A 277 -19.95 -20.07 12.48
N ASN A 278 -19.08 -20.90 13.06
CA ASN A 278 -17.85 -21.29 12.38
C ASN A 278 -18.21 -22.29 11.27
N ILE A 279 -18.09 -21.86 10.02
CA ILE A 279 -18.53 -22.64 8.85
C ILE A 279 -17.82 -24.00 8.73
N GLY A 280 -16.51 -24.06 9.06
CA GLY A 280 -15.75 -25.31 9.03
C GLY A 280 -16.28 -26.31 10.05
N ASN A 281 -16.29 -25.92 11.33
CA ASN A 281 -16.76 -26.79 12.41
C ASN A 281 -18.23 -27.21 12.22
N PHE A 282 -19.07 -26.29 11.72
CA PHE A 282 -20.46 -26.61 11.44
C PHE A 282 -20.61 -27.62 10.31
N GLN A 283 -19.87 -27.47 9.20
CA GLN A 283 -19.87 -28.43 8.09
C GLN A 283 -19.44 -29.83 8.54
N ILE A 284 -18.45 -29.93 9.42
CA ILE A 284 -17.99 -31.22 9.95
C ILE A 284 -19.03 -31.86 10.87
N LYS A 285 -19.66 -31.09 11.75
CA LYS A 285 -20.76 -31.61 12.56
C LYS A 285 -21.94 -32.07 11.69
N LEU A 286 -22.25 -31.34 10.60
CA LEU A 286 -23.25 -31.80 9.63
C LEU A 286 -22.84 -33.11 8.96
N LEU A 287 -21.58 -33.24 8.54
CA LEU A 287 -21.05 -34.47 7.96
C LEU A 287 -21.18 -35.64 8.95
N GLN A 288 -20.80 -35.45 10.21
CA GLN A 288 -20.97 -36.44 11.28
C GLN A 288 -22.42 -36.91 11.39
N LYS A 289 -23.41 -36.01 11.34
CA LYS A 289 -24.83 -36.39 11.39
C LYS A 289 -25.32 -37.11 10.15
N ILE A 290 -24.76 -36.81 8.97
CA ILE A 290 -25.05 -37.56 7.74
C ILE A 290 -24.50 -38.99 7.83
N GLU A 291 -23.31 -39.17 8.40
CA GLU A 291 -22.68 -40.47 8.58
C GLU A 291 -23.41 -41.32 9.63
N GLU A 292 -23.78 -40.73 10.78
CA GLU A 292 -24.65 -41.38 11.78
C GLU A 292 -25.99 -41.82 11.17
N LEU A 293 -26.63 -40.94 10.39
CA LEU A 293 -27.87 -41.27 9.67
C LEU A 293 -27.68 -42.45 8.71
N THR A 294 -26.55 -42.51 8.03
CA THR A 294 -26.19 -43.61 7.13
C THR A 294 -26.06 -44.93 7.90
N LEU A 295 -25.46 -44.91 9.10
CA LEU A 295 -25.36 -46.10 9.96
C LEU A 295 -26.74 -46.59 10.44
N TYR A 296 -27.62 -45.68 10.87
CA TYR A 296 -29.00 -46.06 11.22
C TYR A 296 -29.75 -46.67 10.03
N GLN A 297 -29.58 -46.12 8.82
CA GLN A 297 -30.21 -46.64 7.62
C GLN A 297 -29.69 -48.05 7.26
N ILE A 298 -28.40 -48.32 7.43
CA ILE A 298 -27.82 -49.65 7.25
C ILE A 298 -28.42 -50.63 8.26
N GLN A 299 -28.52 -50.25 9.53
CA GLN A 299 -29.12 -51.08 10.59
C GLN A 299 -30.59 -51.38 10.27
N LEU A 300 -31.37 -50.36 9.90
CA LEU A 300 -32.78 -50.50 9.53
C LEU A 300 -32.96 -51.43 8.32
N ASN A 301 -32.11 -51.33 7.30
CA ASN A 301 -32.22 -52.20 6.12
C ASN A 301 -31.90 -53.67 6.45
N LYS A 302 -30.95 -53.93 7.35
CA LYS A 302 -30.68 -55.29 7.86
C LYS A 302 -31.90 -55.85 8.59
N GLU A 303 -32.51 -55.05 9.46
CA GLU A 303 -33.73 -55.45 10.18
C GLU A 303 -34.89 -55.72 9.23
N VAL A 304 -35.15 -54.84 8.26
CA VAL A 304 -36.18 -55.05 7.23
C VAL A 304 -35.93 -56.32 6.42
N THR A 305 -34.66 -56.63 6.10
CA THR A 305 -34.31 -57.85 5.39
C THR A 305 -34.60 -59.10 6.22
N ASN A 306 -34.24 -59.07 7.50
CA ASN A 306 -34.54 -60.16 8.44
C ASN A 306 -36.05 -60.36 8.58
N LEU A 307 -36.81 -59.28 8.81
CA LEU A 307 -38.27 -59.33 8.91
C LEU A 307 -38.93 -59.85 7.63
N LYS A 308 -38.38 -59.56 6.45
CA LYS A 308 -38.85 -60.12 5.17
C LYS A 308 -38.57 -61.62 5.08
N GLN A 309 -37.39 -62.07 5.51
CA GLN A 309 -37.05 -63.50 5.53
C GLN A 309 -37.94 -64.26 6.51
N GLU A 310 -38.15 -63.74 7.72
CA GLU A 310 -39.07 -64.31 8.70
C GLU A 310 -40.51 -64.38 8.14
N ASN A 311 -40.97 -63.33 7.46
CA ASN A 311 -42.28 -63.34 6.79
C ASN A 311 -42.39 -64.42 5.70
N ILE A 312 -41.31 -64.68 4.94
CA ILE A 312 -41.29 -65.76 3.95
C ILE A 312 -41.42 -67.11 4.66
N GLN A 313 -40.62 -67.35 5.71
CA GLN A 313 -40.65 -68.59 6.49
C GLN A 313 -42.01 -68.84 7.17
N LEU A 314 -42.63 -67.79 7.71
CA LEU A 314 -43.96 -67.85 8.30
C LEU A 314 -45.02 -68.20 7.25
N LYS A 315 -44.98 -67.59 6.07
CA LYS A 315 -45.90 -67.91 4.97
C LYS A 315 -45.76 -69.35 4.51
N GLU A 316 -44.54 -69.86 4.38
CA GLU A 316 -44.30 -71.27 4.04
C GLU A 316 -44.84 -72.22 5.12
N THR A 317 -44.66 -71.88 6.39
CA THR A 317 -45.18 -72.67 7.52
C THR A 317 -46.71 -72.69 7.52
N VAL A 318 -47.35 -71.54 7.33
CA VAL A 318 -48.82 -71.44 7.22
C VAL A 318 -49.33 -72.27 6.05
N GLN A 319 -48.67 -72.22 4.88
CA GLN A 319 -49.06 -73.03 3.72
C GLN A 319 -48.95 -74.54 3.99
N LYS A 320 -47.89 -74.97 4.69
CA LYS A 320 -47.71 -76.39 5.08
C LYS A 320 -48.83 -76.86 6.01
N ILE A 321 -49.21 -76.04 7.01
CA ILE A 321 -50.31 -76.37 7.93
C ILE A 321 -51.65 -76.48 7.18
N GLN A 322 -51.97 -75.50 6.32
CA GLN A 322 -53.20 -75.53 5.52
C GLN A 322 -53.28 -76.73 4.57
N ASN A 323 -52.15 -77.17 4.02
CA ASN A 323 -52.09 -78.37 3.18
C ASN A 323 -52.26 -79.66 4.01
N HIS A 324 -51.84 -79.66 5.27
CA HIS A 324 -52.02 -80.78 6.19
C HIS A 324 -53.48 -80.91 6.64
N GLU A 325 -54.17 -79.81 6.93
CA GLU A 325 -55.60 -79.79 7.29
C GLU A 325 -56.54 -80.23 6.16
N LYS A 326 -56.13 -80.10 4.89
CA LYS A 326 -56.89 -80.59 3.72
C LYS A 326 -56.71 -82.07 3.42
N SER A 327 -55.77 -82.74 4.10
CA SER A 327 -55.39 -84.13 3.83
C SER A 327 -55.97 -85.13 4.86
N TYR A 328 -56.83 -84.65 5.77
CA TYR A 328 -57.66 -85.43 6.70
C TYR A 328 -59.14 -85.25 6.36
#